data_AF-A0A7Y4A6G1-F1
#
_entry.id   AF-A0A7Y4A6G1-F1
#
_cell.length_a   1.000
_cell.length_b   1.000
_cell.length_c   1.000
_cell.angle_alpha   90.00
_cell.angle_beta   90.00
_cell.angle_gamma   90.00
#
_symmetry.space_group_name_H-M   'P 1'
#
loop_
_entity.id
_entity.type
_entity.pdbx_description
1 polymer ?
#
loop_
_entity_poly.entity_id
_entity_poly.type
_entity_poly.pdbx_seq_one_letter_code
_entity_poly.pdbx_strand_id
1 'polypeptide(L)'
;MKKWILALVACLTFSMTAFATIEIYEFDNLEQEHQFKELGNTLRCPKCQNNTIADSNAELAVDLRHKVYEMTKEGKSKQEIVDYMIARYGNFVTYNPPFTLATSILWVGPIAVVLFGFGFIVVRSRKSKATVKQDTKGWDSGKEARLKALLDEEKNDGDKQ
;
A
#
# COMPACT_ATOMS: atom_id res chain seq x y z
N MET A 1 56.33 3.84 -6.16
CA MET A 1 55.26 4.81 -6.48
C MET A 1 54.75 4.70 -7.92
N LYS A 2 55.60 4.78 -8.95
CA LYS A 2 55.18 4.75 -10.37
C LYS A 2 54.38 3.50 -10.80
N LYS A 3 54.72 2.30 -10.27
CA LYS A 3 53.99 1.05 -10.51
C LYS A 3 52.57 1.04 -9.90
N TRP A 4 52.38 1.73 -8.78
CA TRP A 4 51.08 1.84 -8.11
C TRP A 4 50.18 2.86 -8.80
N ILE A 5 50.76 3.96 -9.30
CA ILE A 5 50.05 4.94 -10.15
C ILE A 5 49.59 4.28 -11.45
N LEU A 6 50.44 3.48 -12.10
CA LEU A 6 50.06 2.73 -13.31
C LEU A 6 48.94 1.71 -13.04
N ALA A 7 48.98 0.99 -11.91
CA ALA A 7 47.91 0.07 -11.54
C ALA A 7 46.58 0.78 -11.23
N LEU A 8 46.64 1.95 -10.59
CA LEU A 8 45.46 2.78 -10.31
C LEU A 8 44.83 3.30 -11.61
N VAL A 9 45.65 3.81 -12.53
CA VAL A 9 45.18 4.29 -13.85
C VAL A 9 44.57 3.14 -14.65
N ALA A 10 45.17 1.95 -14.64
CA ALA A 10 44.63 0.78 -15.33
C ALA A 10 43.31 0.27 -14.73
N CYS A 11 43.17 0.29 -13.40
CA CYS A 11 41.88 0.00 -12.75
C CYS A 11 40.81 1.04 -13.10
N LEU A 12 41.19 2.32 -13.16
CA LEU A 12 40.26 3.40 -13.46
C LEU A 12 39.75 3.32 -14.91
N THR A 13 40.62 2.97 -15.87
CA THR A 13 40.21 2.81 -17.28
C THR A 13 39.37 1.56 -17.50
N PHE A 14 39.59 0.48 -16.74
CA PHE A 14 38.77 -0.73 -16.82
C PHE A 14 37.33 -0.50 -16.31
N SER A 15 37.15 0.36 -15.30
CA SER A 15 35.84 0.69 -14.74
C SER A 15 34.93 1.53 -15.66
N MET A 16 35.45 2.03 -16.77
CA MET A 16 34.76 3.03 -17.60
C MET A 16 33.91 2.42 -18.74
N THR A 17 33.81 1.09 -18.82
CA THR A 17 33.01 0.41 -19.85
C THR A 17 31.57 0.15 -19.38
N ALA A 18 30.77 1.21 -19.30
CA ALA A 18 29.32 1.10 -19.13
C ALA A 18 28.62 1.65 -20.39
N PHE A 19 28.27 0.76 -21.32
CA PHE A 19 27.40 1.11 -22.43
C PHE A 19 25.95 1.04 -21.95
N ALA A 20 25.34 2.20 -21.70
CA ALA A 20 23.90 2.28 -21.52
C ALA A 20 23.25 2.47 -22.89
N THR A 21 22.59 1.42 -23.40
CA THR A 21 21.77 1.53 -24.61
C THR A 21 20.46 2.20 -24.23
N ILE A 22 20.31 3.48 -24.58
CA ILE A 22 19.07 4.22 -24.36
C ILE A 22 18.17 3.94 -25.57
N GLU A 23 17.03 3.30 -25.34
CA GLU A 23 15.98 3.18 -26.34
C GLU A 23 15.32 4.55 -26.52
N ILE A 24 15.41 5.10 -27.73
CA ILE A 24 14.78 6.37 -28.08
C ILE A 24 13.49 6.06 -28.85
N TYR A 25 12.36 6.52 -28.32
CA TYR A 25 11.04 6.38 -28.91
C TYR A 25 10.51 7.74 -29.36
N GLU A 26 9.96 7.82 -30.56
CA GLU A 26 9.42 9.05 -31.14
C GLU A 26 7.88 9.07 -31.10
N PHE A 27 7.31 10.07 -30.46
CA PHE A 27 5.85 10.21 -30.29
C PHE A 27 5.31 11.36 -31.12
N ASP A 28 4.06 11.26 -31.57
CA ASP A 28 3.42 12.33 -32.36
C ASP A 28 2.98 13.50 -31.48
N ASN A 29 2.73 13.24 -30.19
CA ASN A 29 2.29 14.21 -29.21
C ASN A 29 2.73 13.83 -27.79
N LEU A 30 2.61 14.80 -26.86
CA LEU A 30 2.98 14.62 -25.46
C LEU A 30 2.09 13.62 -24.71
N GLU A 31 0.85 13.43 -25.15
CA GLU A 31 -0.08 12.50 -24.51
C GLU A 31 0.35 11.04 -24.72
N GLN A 32 0.77 10.70 -25.94
CA GLN A 32 1.35 9.39 -26.28
C GLN A 32 2.63 9.12 -25.47
N GLU A 33 3.53 10.10 -25.38
CA GLU A 33 4.76 9.96 -24.59
C GLU A 33 4.44 9.71 -23.11
N HIS A 34 3.48 10.46 -22.56
CA HIS A 34 3.05 10.30 -21.17
C HIS A 34 2.40 8.93 -20.93
N GLN A 35 1.51 8.48 -21.83
CA GLN A 35 0.89 7.17 -21.76
C GLN A 35 1.94 6.05 -21.80
N PHE A 36 2.91 6.14 -22.72
CA PHE A 36 3.99 5.16 -22.83
C PHE A 36 4.83 5.09 -21.55
N LYS A 37 5.24 6.24 -21.01
CA LYS A 37 6.00 6.32 -19.75
C LYS A 37 5.22 5.75 -18.57
N GLU A 38 3.93 6.08 -18.47
CA GLU A 38 3.08 5.59 -17.40
C GLU A 38 2.90 4.06 -17.47
N LEU A 39 2.62 3.53 -18.66
CA LEU A 39 2.52 2.09 -18.89
C LEU A 39 3.84 1.38 -18.62
N GLY A 40 4.97 1.97 -19.01
CA GLY A 40 6.30 1.45 -18.74
C GLY A 40 6.57 1.23 -17.24
N ASN A 41 6.08 2.13 -16.40
CA ASN A 41 6.23 2.06 -14.94
C ASN A 41 5.14 1.23 -14.23
N THR A 42 4.00 0.99 -14.89
CA THR A 42 2.89 0.22 -14.31
C THR A 42 2.94 -1.25 -14.69
N LEU A 43 3.50 -1.56 -15.86
CA LEU A 43 3.66 -2.92 -16.34
C LEU A 43 4.96 -3.53 -15.80
N ARG A 44 4.86 -4.77 -15.31
CA ARG A 44 5.96 -5.61 -14.82
C ARG A 44 6.46 -6.53 -15.91
N CYS A 45 7.75 -6.86 -15.86
CA CYS A 45 8.29 -7.98 -16.61
C CYS A 45 8.04 -9.30 -15.82
N PRO A 46 7.19 -10.24 -16.28
CA PRO A 46 6.84 -11.45 -15.54
C PRO A 46 8.00 -12.43 -15.32
N LYS A 47 9.09 -12.25 -16.05
CA LYS A 47 10.31 -13.08 -15.96
C LYS A 47 11.42 -12.42 -15.14
N CYS A 48 11.24 -11.16 -14.75
CA CYS A 48 12.24 -10.37 -14.06
C CYS A 48 11.99 -10.37 -12.55
N GLN A 49 12.98 -9.96 -11.75
CA GLN A 49 12.92 -9.91 -10.28
C GLN A 49 12.06 -8.73 -9.78
N ASN A 50 10.75 -8.76 -10.07
CA ASN A 50 9.79 -7.73 -9.67
C ASN A 50 10.18 -6.31 -10.13
N ASN A 51 10.64 -6.20 -11.38
CA ASN A 51 10.96 -4.92 -12.03
C ASN A 51 9.84 -4.51 -12.99
N THR A 52 9.69 -3.20 -13.20
CA THR A 52 8.88 -2.65 -14.30
C THR A 52 9.52 -2.97 -15.65
N ILE A 53 8.76 -2.84 -16.74
CA ILE A 53 9.32 -2.94 -18.09
C ILE A 53 10.18 -1.71 -18.43
N ALA A 54 9.99 -0.58 -17.75
CA ALA A 54 10.85 0.60 -17.86
C ALA A 54 12.24 0.36 -17.23
N ASP A 55 12.30 -0.29 -16.06
CA ASP A 55 13.53 -0.45 -15.28
C ASP A 55 14.37 -1.68 -15.65
N SER A 56 13.75 -2.68 -16.28
CA SER A 56 14.44 -3.92 -16.64
C SER A 56 15.01 -3.88 -18.06
N ASN A 57 16.26 -4.30 -18.20
CA ASN A 57 16.92 -4.51 -19.50
C ASN A 57 16.87 -5.98 -19.96
N ALA A 58 15.97 -6.79 -19.41
CA ALA A 58 15.75 -8.14 -19.92
C ALA A 58 15.14 -8.09 -21.33
N GLU A 59 15.48 -9.05 -22.19
CA GLU A 59 14.98 -9.13 -23.56
C GLU A 59 13.44 -9.08 -23.63
N LEU A 60 12.74 -9.77 -22.71
CA LEU A 60 11.28 -9.70 -22.63
C LEU A 60 10.75 -8.30 -22.27
N ALA A 61 11.47 -7.54 -21.45
CA ALA A 61 11.05 -6.19 -21.10
C ALA A 61 11.17 -5.24 -22.30
N VAL A 62 12.22 -5.41 -23.10
CA VAL A 62 12.42 -4.70 -24.37
C VAL A 62 11.28 -4.98 -25.34
N ASP A 63 10.91 -6.25 -25.52
CA ASP A 63 9.80 -6.66 -26.38
C ASP A 63 8.46 -6.07 -25.92
N LEU A 64 8.22 -6.09 -24.60
CA LEU A 64 7.02 -5.50 -24.01
C LEU A 64 6.97 -3.98 -24.23
N ARG A 65 8.09 -3.26 -24.03
CA ARG A 65 8.18 -1.82 -24.32
C ARG A 65 7.89 -1.52 -25.79
N HIS A 66 8.49 -2.27 -26.71
CA HIS A 66 8.21 -2.12 -28.14
C HIS A 66 6.73 -2.31 -28.45
N LYS A 67 6.09 -3.32 -27.86
CA LYS A 67 4.66 -3.54 -28.11
C LYS A 67 3.77 -2.46 -27.52
N VAL A 68 4.10 -1.94 -26.32
CA VAL A 68 3.39 -0.78 -25.74
C VAL A 68 3.55 0.45 -26.63
N TYR A 69 4.75 0.68 -27.16
CA TYR A 69 5.03 1.78 -28.08
C TYR A 69 4.19 1.67 -29.36
N GLU A 70 4.20 0.50 -30.02
CA GLU A 70 3.40 0.24 -31.23
C GLU A 70 1.92 0.54 -31.00
N MET A 71 1.32 -0.02 -29.94
CA MET A 71 -0.10 0.19 -29.64
C MET A 71 -0.41 1.65 -29.25
N THR A 72 0.53 2.34 -28.61
CA THR A 72 0.39 3.77 -28.29
C THR A 72 0.38 4.60 -29.58
N LYS A 73 1.24 4.28 -30.55
CA LYS A 73 1.26 4.90 -31.88
C LYS A 73 0.01 4.59 -32.70
N GLU A 74 -0.57 3.41 -32.54
CA GLU A 74 -1.88 3.05 -33.11
C GLU A 74 -3.06 3.83 -32.48
N GLY A 75 -2.82 4.62 -31.42
CA GLY A 75 -3.86 5.39 -30.73
C GLY A 75 -4.74 4.54 -29.81
N LYS A 76 -4.26 3.37 -29.36
CA LYS A 76 -4.96 2.55 -28.37
C LYS A 76 -4.97 3.22 -27.01
N SER A 77 -6.09 3.07 -26.31
CA SER A 77 -6.22 3.54 -24.94
C SER A 77 -5.35 2.71 -23.98
N LYS A 78 -4.96 3.32 -22.86
CA LYS A 78 -4.23 2.66 -21.77
C LYS A 78 -4.87 1.33 -21.35
N GLN A 79 -6.20 1.27 -21.24
CA GLN A 79 -6.89 0.07 -20.80
C GLN A 79 -6.79 -1.05 -21.85
N GLU A 80 -6.97 -0.74 -23.14
CA GLU A 80 -6.80 -1.72 -24.22
C GLU A 80 -5.38 -2.30 -24.26
N ILE A 81 -4.36 -1.46 -24.00
CA ILE A 81 -2.96 -1.91 -23.96
C ILE A 81 -2.76 -2.85 -22.76
N VAL A 82 -3.24 -2.48 -21.58
CA VAL A 82 -3.15 -3.33 -20.38
C VAL A 82 -3.88 -4.66 -20.58
N ASP A 83 -5.09 -4.63 -21.13
CA ASP A 83 -5.90 -5.82 -21.39
C ASP A 83 -5.21 -6.75 -22.39
N TYR A 84 -4.60 -6.20 -23.45
CA TYR A 84 -3.78 -6.97 -24.38
C TYR A 84 -2.60 -7.64 -23.66
N MET A 85 -1.89 -6.89 -22.82
CA MET A 85 -0.75 -7.41 -22.07
C MET A 85 -1.18 -8.53 -21.11
N ILE A 86 -2.32 -8.38 -20.43
CA ILE A 86 -2.86 -9.41 -19.54
C ILE A 86 -3.29 -10.64 -20.35
N ALA A 87 -3.97 -10.46 -21.48
CA ALA A 87 -4.42 -11.55 -22.33
C ALA A 87 -3.25 -12.39 -22.86
N ARG A 88 -2.11 -11.75 -23.16
CA ARG A 88 -0.93 -12.42 -23.73
C ARG A 88 0.07 -12.93 -22.70
N TYR A 89 0.29 -12.18 -21.62
CA TYR A 89 1.35 -12.41 -20.63
C TYR A 89 0.83 -12.73 -19.22
N GLY A 90 -0.48 -12.68 -19.02
CA GLY A 90 -1.16 -13.02 -17.77
C GLY A 90 -1.28 -11.85 -16.78
N ASN A 91 -2.00 -12.08 -15.68
CA ASN A 91 -2.31 -11.05 -14.68
C ASN A 91 -1.07 -10.48 -13.94
N PHE A 92 0.06 -11.20 -13.95
CA PHE A 92 1.29 -10.78 -13.26
C PHE A 92 2.03 -9.64 -13.98
N VAL A 93 1.63 -9.30 -15.20
CA VAL A 93 2.24 -8.24 -16.00
C VAL A 93 1.88 -6.83 -15.51
N THR A 94 0.94 -6.67 -14.59
CA THR A 94 0.49 -5.34 -14.12
C THR A 94 0.65 -5.21 -12.60
N TYR A 95 1.10 -4.03 -12.13
CA TYR A 95 1.03 -3.67 -10.71
C TYR A 95 -0.42 -3.45 -10.22
N ASN A 96 -1.33 -3.10 -11.13
CA ASN A 96 -2.74 -2.86 -10.84
C ASN A 96 -3.57 -4.05 -11.34
N PRO A 97 -3.85 -5.05 -10.48
CA PRO A 97 -4.64 -6.20 -10.90
C PRO A 97 -6.06 -5.76 -11.26
N PRO A 98 -6.65 -6.27 -12.36
CA PRO A 98 -7.99 -5.92 -12.76
C PRO A 98 -9.00 -6.36 -11.71
N PHE A 99 -10.15 -5.67 -11.65
CA PHE A 99 -11.25 -6.07 -10.78
C PHE A 99 -11.99 -7.26 -11.41
N THR A 100 -11.77 -8.45 -10.84
CA THR A 100 -12.37 -9.72 -11.26
C THR A 100 -13.00 -10.39 -10.05
N LEU A 101 -13.82 -11.43 -10.26
CA LEU A 101 -14.38 -12.18 -9.14
C LEU A 101 -13.29 -12.74 -8.21
N ALA A 102 -12.16 -13.20 -8.77
CA ALA A 102 -11.03 -13.72 -7.98
C ALA A 102 -10.32 -12.62 -7.17
N THR A 103 -10.12 -11.45 -7.76
CA THR A 103 -9.45 -10.32 -7.08
C THR A 103 -10.41 -9.51 -6.19
N SER A 104 -11.73 -9.71 -6.31
CA SER A 104 -12.74 -8.95 -5.56
C SER A 104 -12.54 -8.98 -4.05
N ILE A 105 -12.05 -10.10 -3.50
CA ILE A 105 -11.77 -10.26 -2.08
C ILE A 105 -10.68 -9.30 -1.58
N LEU A 106 -9.69 -8.97 -2.42
CA LEU A 106 -8.61 -8.03 -2.09
C LEU A 106 -9.16 -6.60 -1.91
N TRP A 107 -10.17 -6.23 -2.69
CA TRP A 107 -10.77 -4.90 -2.69
C TRP A 107 -11.90 -4.77 -1.65
N VAL A 108 -12.83 -5.72 -1.64
CA VAL A 108 -14.03 -5.68 -0.78
C VAL A 108 -13.73 -6.19 0.64
N GLY A 109 -12.76 -7.10 0.80
CA GLY A 109 -12.41 -7.70 2.08
C GLY A 109 -12.10 -6.68 3.18
N PRO A 110 -11.18 -5.71 2.96
CA PRO A 110 -10.88 -4.67 3.95
C PRO A 110 -12.11 -3.86 4.36
N ILE A 111 -12.95 -3.46 3.39
CA ILE A 111 -14.18 -2.70 3.65
C ILE A 111 -15.16 -3.53 4.47
N ALA A 112 -15.35 -4.79 4.10
CA ALA A 112 -16.23 -5.70 4.83
C ALA A 112 -15.80 -5.86 6.29
N VAL A 113 -14.51 -6.08 6.55
CA VAL A 113 -13.97 -6.21 7.92
C VAL A 113 -14.25 -4.96 8.75
N VAL A 114 -14.03 -3.77 8.19
CA VAL A 114 -14.31 -2.50 8.88
C VAL A 114 -15.81 -2.37 9.21
N LEU A 115 -16.70 -2.64 8.25
CA LEU A 115 -18.14 -2.54 8.44
C LEU A 115 -18.66 -3.56 9.47
N PHE A 116 -18.21 -4.82 9.36
CA PHE A 116 -18.60 -5.88 10.31
C PHE A 116 -18.05 -5.60 11.71
N GLY A 117 -16.78 -5.20 11.82
CA GLY A 117 -16.16 -4.86 13.10
C GLY A 117 -16.85 -3.68 13.78
N PHE A 118 -17.07 -2.59 13.05
CA PHE A 118 -17.78 -1.43 13.56
C PHE A 118 -19.23 -1.77 13.95
N GLY A 119 -19.96 -2.47 13.08
CA GLY A 119 -21.34 -2.91 13.35
C GLY A 119 -21.43 -3.79 14.60
N PHE A 120 -20.47 -4.71 14.79
CA PHE A 120 -20.39 -5.56 15.97
C PHE A 120 -20.20 -4.74 17.26
N ILE A 121 -19.29 -3.75 17.26
CA ILE A 121 -19.07 -2.85 18.40
C ILE A 121 -20.34 -2.04 18.73
N VAL A 122 -21.03 -1.51 17.72
CA VAL A 122 -22.27 -0.73 17.91
C VAL A 122 -23.38 -1.60 18.50
N VAL A 123 -23.58 -2.82 18.00
CA VAL A 123 -24.59 -3.75 18.53
C VAL A 123 -24.26 -4.16 19.97
N ARG A 124 -22.99 -4.48 20.26
CA ARG A 124 -22.50 -4.86 21.59
C ARG A 124 -22.68 -3.74 22.61
N SER A 125 -22.31 -2.50 22.25
CA SER A 125 -22.43 -1.33 23.13
C SER A 125 -23.88 -0.97 23.43
N ARG A 126 -24.80 -1.13 22.46
CA ARG A 126 -26.24 -0.98 22.67
C ARG A 126 -26.82 -2.03 23.61
N LYS A 127 -26.36 -3.29 23.51
CA LYS A 127 -26.77 -4.36 24.44
C LYS A 127 -26.29 -4.14 25.88
N SER A 128 -25.12 -3.52 26.08
CA SER A 128 -24.62 -3.22 27.44
C SER A 128 -25.45 -2.17 28.18
N LYS A 129 -26.13 -1.25 27.47
CA LYS A 129 -27.06 -0.30 28.10
C LYS A 129 -28.38 -0.94 28.54
N ALA A 130 -28.76 -2.09 27.97
CA ALA A 130 -29.98 -2.82 28.36
C ALA A 130 -29.80 -3.64 29.65
N THR A 131 -28.57 -3.83 30.15
CA THR A 131 -28.30 -4.50 31.45
C THR A 131 -28.05 -3.49 32.58
N VAL A 132 -27.97 -2.19 32.28
CA VAL A 132 -28.15 -1.15 33.30
C VAL A 132 -29.65 -0.89 33.45
N LYS A 133 -30.37 -1.91 33.91
CA LYS A 133 -31.54 -1.63 34.74
C LYS A 133 -30.95 -0.89 35.93
N GLN A 134 -31.27 0.40 36.02
CA GLN A 134 -30.86 1.22 37.12
C GLN A 134 -31.15 0.49 38.43
N ASP A 135 -30.11 0.26 39.20
CA ASP A 135 -30.29 0.08 40.63
C ASP A 135 -30.49 1.48 41.20
N THR A 136 -31.70 2.01 41.05
CA THR A 136 -32.20 3.22 41.74
C THR A 136 -32.40 2.97 43.25
N LYS A 137 -31.66 2.00 43.83
CA LYS A 137 -31.36 1.88 45.27
C LYS A 137 -29.88 2.18 45.56
N GLY A 138 -29.32 3.13 44.81
CA GLY A 138 -27.91 3.49 44.83
C GLY A 138 -27.49 4.56 45.83
N TRP A 139 -28.33 4.95 46.79
CA TRP A 139 -27.97 5.80 47.94
C TRP A 139 -29.07 5.63 49.00
N ASP A 140 -28.69 5.26 50.22
CA ASP A 140 -29.60 4.96 51.33
C ASP A 140 -29.14 5.73 52.56
N SER A 141 -30.08 6.11 53.43
CA SER A 141 -29.81 6.88 54.66
C SER A 141 -28.82 6.15 55.58
N GLY A 142 -28.76 4.82 55.52
CA GLY A 142 -27.74 4.03 56.23
C GLY A 142 -26.31 4.26 55.73
N LYS A 143 -26.10 4.51 54.43
CA LYS A 143 -24.79 4.82 53.86
C LYS A 143 -24.33 6.23 54.22
N GLU A 144 -25.27 7.20 54.26
CA GLU A 144 -25.01 8.56 54.72
C GLU A 144 -24.57 8.60 56.19
N ALA A 145 -25.27 7.87 57.06
CA ALA A 145 -24.95 7.82 58.48
C ALA A 145 -23.56 7.21 58.73
N ARG A 146 -23.22 6.14 58.00
CA ARG A 146 -21.91 5.50 58.09
C ARG A 146 -20.78 6.38 57.55
N LEU A 147 -21.02 7.12 56.46
CA LEU A 147 -20.04 8.07 55.94
C LEU A 147 -19.77 9.20 56.93
N LYS A 148 -20.81 9.76 57.55
CA LYS A 148 -20.65 10.77 58.61
C LYS A 148 -19.84 10.24 59.80
N ALA A 149 -20.14 9.03 60.26
CA ALA A 149 -19.40 8.42 61.38
C ALA A 149 -17.91 8.27 61.07
N LEU A 150 -17.55 7.85 59.85
CA LEU A 150 -16.16 7.71 59.43
C LEU A 150 -15.44 9.07 59.28
N LEU A 151 -16.14 10.09 58.79
CA LEU A 151 -15.59 11.45 58.68
C LEU A 151 -15.37 12.10 60.05
N ASP A 152 -16.26 11.83 61.01
CA ASP A 152 -16.12 12.31 62.39
C ASP A 152 -15.00 11.56 63.14
N GLU A 153 -14.80 10.26 62.87
CA GLU A 153 -13.63 9.50 63.37
C GLU A 153 -12.31 10.05 62.79
N GLU A 154 -12.22 10.27 61.47
CA GLU A 154 -11.02 10.84 60.83
C GLU A 154 -10.69 12.23 61.39
N LYS A 155 -11.70 13.06 61.64
CA LYS A 155 -11.53 14.40 62.20
C LYS A 155 -11.04 14.38 63.66
N ASN A 156 -11.50 13.42 64.46
CA ASN A 156 -11.05 13.26 65.85
C ASN A 156 -9.64 12.66 65.97
N ASP A 157 -9.23 11.83 65.02
CA ASP A 157 -7.87 11.29 64.97
C ASP A 157 -6.87 12.31 64.41
N GLY A 158 -7.30 13.21 63.52
CA GLY A 158 -6.49 14.33 63.02
C GLY A 158 -6.25 15.48 64.01
N ASP A 159 -7.03 15.58 65.09
CA ASP A 159 -6.90 16.61 66.13
C ASP A 159 -6.01 16.16 67.31
N LYS A 160 -5.57 14.89 67.32
CA LYS A 160 -4.70 14.29 68.36
C LYS A 160 -3.21 14.27 67.99
N GLN A 161 -2.80 14.98 66.94
CA GLN A 161 -1.40 15.08 66.53
C GLN A 161 -0.86 16.50 66.58
#